data_AF-A0A6C0I4W9-F1
#
_entry.id   AF-A0A6C0I4W9-F1
#
_cell.length_a   1.000
_cell.length_b   1.000
_cell.length_c   1.000
_cell.angle_alpha   90.00
_cell.angle_beta   90.00
_cell.angle_gamma   90.00
#
_symmetry.space_group_name_H-M   'P 1'
#
loop_
_entity.id
_entity.type
_entity.pdbx_description
1 polymer ?
#
loop_
_entity_poly.entity_id
_entity_poly.type
_entity_poly.pdbx_seq_one_letter_code
_entity_poly.pdbx_strand_id
1 'polypeptide(L)' 'MDPSDNKSDLVSSKSDMKSYQKLKVDLEQKGMKQVQQLTPTEKGNPEKLINIMSEGAKEFKEKTGRNMTYSEMREMYG' A
#
# COMPACT_ATOMS: atom_id res chain seq x y z
N MET A 1 5.54 6.97 44.65
CA MET A 1 4.95 7.42 43.37
C MET A 1 4.94 6.20 42.47
N ASP A 2 3.75 5.75 42.07
CA ASP A 2 3.53 4.50 41.32
C ASP A 2 4.14 4.54 39.91
N PRO A 3 4.64 3.40 39.37
CA PRO A 3 5.20 3.30 38.03
C PRO A 3 4.11 2.83 37.05
N SER A 4 3.24 3.74 36.63
CA SER A 4 2.22 3.46 35.62
C SER A 4 2.17 4.65 34.69
N ASP A 5 2.64 4.47 33.44
CA ASP A 5 2.16 5.14 32.21
C ASP A 5 3.20 5.04 31.09
N ASN A 6 3.60 3.83 30.71
CA ASN A 6 4.32 3.64 29.44
C ASN A 6 4.14 2.23 28.87
N LYS A 7 2.91 1.81 28.60
CA LYS A 7 2.59 0.56 27.87
C LYS A 7 1.47 0.70 26.83
N SER A 8 0.87 1.88 26.67
CA SER A 8 -0.22 2.13 25.71
C SER A 8 0.28 2.35 24.27
N ASP A 9 1.45 2.97 24.09
CA ASP A 9 1.94 3.33 22.75
C ASP A 9 2.56 2.16 21.97
N LEU A 10 2.99 1.10 22.67
CA LEU A 10 3.69 -0.02 22.04
C LEU A 10 2.74 -1.05 21.41
N VAL A 11 1.49 -1.16 21.88
CA VAL A 11 0.51 -2.14 21.41
C VAL A 11 -0.22 -1.66 20.16
N SER A 12 -0.51 -0.35 20.03
CA SER A 12 -1.08 0.23 18.80
C SER A 12 -0.16 0.00 17.61
N SER A 13 1.16 0.21 17.79
CA SER A 13 2.13 0.13 16.69
C SER A 13 2.21 -1.23 15.98
N LYS A 14 1.98 -2.35 16.68
CA LYS A 14 2.10 -3.70 16.09
C LYS A 14 0.84 -4.12 15.32
N SER A 15 -0.34 -3.77 15.81
CA SER A 15 -1.60 -3.98 15.09
C SER A 15 -1.68 -3.11 13.85
N ASP A 16 -1.23 -1.86 13.96
CA ASP A 16 -1.19 -0.92 12.85
C ASP A 16 -0.18 -1.39 11.79
N MET A 17 1.01 -1.86 12.19
CA MET A 17 2.02 -2.37 11.25
C MET A 17 1.54 -3.62 10.49
N LYS A 18 0.85 -4.56 11.16
CA LYS A 18 0.23 -5.72 10.48
C LYS A 18 -0.86 -5.30 9.49
N SER A 19 -1.66 -4.30 9.86
CA SER A 19 -2.72 -3.76 9.01
C SER A 19 -2.17 -3.06 7.78
N TYR A 20 -1.07 -2.32 7.93
CA TYR A 20 -0.36 -1.68 6.82
C TYR A 20 0.27 -2.69 5.85
N GLN A 21 0.92 -3.74 6.37
CA GLN A 21 1.51 -4.76 5.51
C GLN A 21 0.44 -5.51 4.72
N LYS A 22 -0.69 -5.83 5.37
CA LYS A 22 -1.83 -6.43 4.68
C LYS A 22 -2.38 -5.50 3.58
N LEU A 23 -2.53 -4.21 3.88
CA LEU A 23 -2.99 -3.23 2.89
C LEU A 23 -2.09 -3.19 1.66
N LYS A 24 -0.75 -3.17 1.83
CA LYS A 24 0.19 -3.18 0.70
C LYS A 24 0.03 -4.43 -0.17
N VAL A 25 -0.06 -5.61 0.45
CA VAL A 25 -0.29 -6.88 -0.26
C VAL A 25 -1.62 -6.86 -1.02
N ASP A 26 -2.69 -6.36 -0.41
CA ASP A 26 -4.01 -6.28 -1.05
C ASP A 26 -3.97 -5.35 -2.29
N LEU A 27 -3.29 -4.20 -2.18
CA LEU A 27 -3.12 -3.25 -3.28
C LEU A 27 -2.26 -3.83 -4.41
N GLU A 28 -1.19 -4.53 -4.08
CA GLU A 28 -0.32 -5.21 -5.06
C GLU A 28 -1.10 -6.28 -5.83
N GLN A 29 -1.83 -7.15 -5.12
CA GLN A 29 -2.66 -8.19 -5.73
C GLN A 29 -3.76 -7.59 -6.62
N LYS A 30 -4.37 -6.49 -6.20
CA LYS A 30 -5.38 -5.79 -6.98
C LYS A 30 -4.78 -5.20 -8.26
N GLY A 31 -3.63 -4.52 -8.15
CA GLY A 31 -2.90 -3.98 -9.29
C GLY A 31 -2.49 -5.07 -10.28
N MET A 32 -1.95 -6.19 -9.79
CA MET A 32 -1.62 -7.35 -10.64
C MET A 32 -2.84 -7.92 -11.37
N LYS A 33 -3.99 -8.03 -10.70
CA LYS A 33 -5.24 -8.47 -11.36
C LYS A 33 -5.69 -7.49 -12.45
N GLN A 34 -5.59 -6.18 -12.20
CA GLN A 34 -5.90 -5.17 -13.21
C GLN A 34 -4.96 -5.27 -14.41
N VAL A 35 -3.65 -5.45 -14.18
CA VAL A 35 -2.67 -5.67 -15.26
C VAL A 35 -2.95 -6.96 -16.03
N GLN A 36 -3.33 -8.04 -15.36
CA GLN A 36 -3.67 -9.31 -16.02
C GLN A 36 -4.90 -9.19 -16.93
N GLN A 37 -5.86 -8.33 -16.57
CA GLN A 37 -7.07 -8.05 -17.35
C GLN A 37 -6.82 -7.13 -18.57
N LEU A 38 -5.67 -6.45 -18.64
CA LEU A 38 -5.31 -5.65 -19.80
C LEU A 38 -5.06 -6.53 -21.03
N THR A 39 -5.47 -6.05 -22.20
CA THR A 39 -5.12 -6.66 -23.48
C THR A 39 -3.60 -6.57 -23.73
N PRO A 40 -3.01 -7.39 -24.63
CA PRO A 40 -1.59 -7.32 -24.96
C PRO A 40 -1.14 -5.92 -25.41
N THR A 41 -1.98 -5.22 -26.17
CA THR A 41 -1.72 -3.84 -26.63
C THR A 41 -1.71 -2.85 -25.46
N GLU A 42 -2.60 -3.03 -24.49
CA GLU A 42 -2.67 -2.15 -23.31
C GLU A 42 -1.55 -2.41 -22.30
N LYS A 43 -1.07 -3.65 -22.18
CA LYS A 43 0.10 -3.97 -21.34
C LYS A 43 1.37 -3.26 -21.81
N GLY A 44 1.47 -3.00 -23.11
CA GLY A 44 2.54 -2.20 -23.70
C GLY A 44 2.36 -0.69 -23.57
N ASN A 45 1.22 -0.21 -23.06
CA ASN A 45 0.95 1.21 -22.88
C ASN A 45 1.35 1.67 -21.46
N PRO A 46 2.41 2.49 -21.32
CA PRO A 46 2.86 2.97 -20.01
C PRO A 46 1.79 3.74 -19.24
N GLU A 47 0.91 4.49 -19.92
CA GLU A 47 -0.15 5.27 -19.27
C GLU A 47 -1.16 4.38 -18.55
N LYS A 48 -1.48 3.20 -19.11
CA LYS A 48 -2.39 2.24 -18.48
C LYS A 48 -1.79 1.67 -17.20
N LEU A 49 -0.50 1.35 -17.23
CA LEU A 49 0.23 0.87 -16.05
C LEU A 49 0.35 1.96 -14.98
N ILE A 50 0.67 3.20 -15.38
CA ILE A 50 0.74 4.35 -14.48
C ILE A 50 -0.62 4.61 -13.81
N ASN A 51 -1.73 4.51 -14.55
CA ASN A 51 -3.07 4.68 -13.98
C ASN A 51 -3.38 3.63 -12.90
N ILE A 52 -3.06 2.35 -13.15
CA ILE A 52 -3.23 1.27 -12.16
C ILE A 52 -2.40 1.56 -10.90
N MET A 53 -1.14 1.97 -11.05
CA MET A 53 -0.28 2.34 -9.92
C MET A 53 -0.83 3.56 -9.17
N SER A 54 -1.33 4.57 -9.89
CA SER A 54 -1.92 5.78 -9.30
C SER A 54 -3.20 5.49 -8.53
N GLU A 55 -4.04 4.57 -9.01
CA GLU A 55 -5.22 4.10 -8.27
C GLU A 55 -4.83 3.44 -6.94
N GLY A 56 -3.82 2.57 -6.97
CA GLY A 56 -3.28 1.95 -5.75
C GLY A 56 -2.72 2.98 -4.76
N ALA A 57 -1.98 3.99 -5.25
CA ALA A 57 -1.46 5.09 -4.43
C ALA A 57 -2.57 5.95 -3.82
N LYS A 58 -3.63 6.22 -4.57
CA LYS A 58 -4.80 6.94 -4.08
C LYS A 58 -5.52 6.16 -2.99
N GLU A 59 -5.79 4.87 -3.21
CA GLU A 59 -6.44 4.00 -2.22
C GLU A 59 -5.61 3.87 -0.94
N PHE A 60 -4.29 3.77 -1.07
CA PHE A 60 -3.39 3.82 0.08
C PHE A 60 -3.56 5.12 0.87
N LYS A 61 -3.57 6.27 0.20
CA LYS A 61 -3.74 7.57 0.86
C LYS A 61 -5.09 7.70 1.55
N GLU A 62 -6.16 7.24 0.93
CA GLU A 62 -7.51 7.28 1.53
C GLU A 62 -7.59 6.45 2.82
N LYS A 63 -6.91 5.29 2.86
CA LYS A 63 -6.93 4.40 4.02
C LYS A 63 -5.94 4.77 5.12
N THR A 64 -4.85 5.45 4.77
CA THR A 64 -3.73 5.71 5.69
C THR A 64 -3.58 7.19 6.08
N GLY A 65 -4.24 8.09 5.34
CA GLY A 65 -4.10 9.53 5.50
C GLY A 65 -2.79 10.11 4.95
N ARG A 66 -1.91 9.29 4.35
CA ARG A 66 -0.61 9.73 3.81
C ARG A 66 -0.30 9.11 2.45
N ASN A 67 0.61 9.72 1.71
CA ASN A 67 1.11 9.12 0.48
C ASN A 67 2.01 7.91 0.78
N MET A 68 2.12 6.98 -0.17
CA MET A 68 3.17 5.96 -0.13
C MET A 68 4.54 6.64 -0.23
N THR A 69 5.49 6.13 0.53
CA THR A 69 6.90 6.52 0.44
C THR A 69 7.56 5.85 -0.78
N TYR A 70 8.69 6.40 -1.22
CA TYR A 70 9.48 5.77 -2.27
C TYR A 70 9.91 4.35 -1.90
N SER A 71 10.29 4.10 -0.65
CA SER A 71 10.67 2.77 -0.16
C SER A 71 9.53 1.76 -0.27
N GLU A 72 8.30 2.17 0.05
CA GLU A 72 7.11 1.30 -0.07
C GLU A 72 6.78 1.00 -1.54
N MET A 73 6.86 2.00 -2.42
CA MET A 73 6.64 1.77 -3.85
C MET A 73 7.74 0.87 -4.45
N ARG A 74 8.99 1.03 -4.02
CA ARG A 74 10.10 0.18 -4.47
C ARG A 74 9.98 -1.26 -3.95
N GLU A 75 9.49 -1.45 -2.72
CA GLU A 75 9.23 -2.78 -2.17
C GLU A 75 8.15 -3.53 -2.96
N MET A 76 7.15 -2.80 -3.49
CA MET A 76 6.04 -3.39 -4.24
C MET A 76 6.31 -3.56 -5.75
N TYR A 77 7.10 -2.67 -6.35
CA TYR A 77 7.23 -2.57 -7.83
C TYR A 77 8.67 -2.54 -8.35
N GLY A 78 9.68 -2.50 -7.48
CA GLY A 78 11.08 -2.28 -7.83
C GLY A 78 11.98 -3.51 -7.80
#